data_AF-A0A0N4T7F7-F1
#
_entry.id   AF-A0A0N4T7F7-F1
#
_cell.length_a   1.000
_cell.length_b   1.000
_cell.length_c   1.000
_cell.angle_alpha   90.00
_cell.angle_beta   90.00
_cell.angle_gamma   90.00
#
_symmetry.space_group_name_H-M   'P 1'
#
loop_
_entity.id
_entity.type
_entity.pdbx_description
1 polymer ?
#
loop_
_entity_poly.entity_id
_entity_poly.type
_entity_poly.pdbx_seq_one_letter_code
_entity_poly.pdbx_strand_id
1 'polypeptide(L)'
;MEHMEVSGNADGSDNDDESEASSSGEESVELMVTTREKRANAGNKMAQLLESAELEDEFYRNTYGGRFLEDDVDDAFESPVESDHDEVDSDFDHPEEEDEPISDAEEESKRRKRKTGYKVEPKLGGSASKRALLEKNKKWVMARMGCLTAVANTVSPETQAQYLEEAKETERKNVASLKKYEQFELEKKKKREKTNVIRKLKPPYISTMDGPNGKWIIVPEIKKFTKPERVVKLLCCVTSRPAKYRDPLTGLPFATPEAFKLIREKYAEYLRSMPNHPAVMAWLSKKS
;
A
#
# COMPACT_ATOMS: atom_id res chain seq x y z
N MET A 1 11.73 66.57 27.71
CA MET A 1 13.11 66.38 27.24
C MET A 1 13.16 64.97 26.67
N GLU A 2 13.04 64.70 25.38
CA GLU A 2 12.87 65.49 24.16
C GLU A 2 11.93 64.69 23.24
N HIS A 3 10.99 65.39 22.59
CA HIS A 3 10.21 64.88 21.46
C HIS A 3 11.04 65.12 20.19
N MET A 4 11.06 64.17 19.27
CA MET A 4 11.56 64.41 17.92
C MET A 4 10.52 63.94 16.89
N GLU A 5 9.69 64.89 16.49
CA GLU A 5 8.92 64.87 15.26
C GLU A 5 9.86 65.30 14.12
N VAL A 6 9.79 64.64 12.96
CA VAL A 6 10.16 65.26 11.68
C VAL A 6 9.12 64.89 10.63
N SER A 7 8.36 65.91 10.25
CA SER A 7 7.47 65.99 9.10
C SER A 7 8.28 66.15 7.80
N GLY A 8 7.65 65.78 6.67
CA GLY A 8 8.33 65.58 5.38
C GLY A 8 8.48 66.81 4.47
N ASN A 9 9.00 66.58 3.25
CA ASN A 9 8.51 67.21 2.02
C ASN A 9 9.13 66.59 0.75
N ALA A 10 8.34 66.64 -0.31
CA ALA A 10 8.56 66.09 -1.65
C ALA A 10 9.61 66.87 -2.48
N ASP A 11 10.22 66.18 -3.45
CA ASP A 11 10.53 66.77 -4.76
C ASP A 11 10.58 65.67 -5.83
N GLY A 12 9.90 65.92 -6.95
CA GLY A 12 9.89 65.07 -8.12
C GLY A 12 10.81 65.66 -9.18
N SER A 13 11.51 64.79 -9.92
CA SER A 13 12.09 65.16 -11.21
C SER A 13 11.99 63.96 -12.13
N ASP A 14 11.20 64.15 -13.18
CA ASP A 14 11.23 63.40 -14.43
C ASP A 14 12.66 63.18 -14.94
N ASN A 15 12.90 61.99 -15.48
CA ASN A 15 13.84 61.77 -16.57
C ASN A 15 13.23 60.69 -17.48
N ASP A 16 12.60 61.16 -18.56
CA ASP A 16 12.36 60.40 -19.78
C ASP A 16 13.71 60.02 -20.41
N ASP A 17 13.95 58.73 -20.65
CA ASP A 17 14.95 58.28 -21.62
C ASP A 17 14.34 57.14 -22.44
N GLU A 18 13.89 57.53 -23.64
CA GLU A 18 13.41 56.69 -24.73
C GLU A 18 14.59 56.09 -25.51
N SER A 19 14.36 54.91 -26.12
CA SER A 19 15.20 54.17 -27.08
C SER A 19 16.38 53.39 -26.48
N GLU A 20 16.57 52.08 -26.70
CA GLU A 20 16.63 51.39 -27.99
C GLU A 20 16.30 49.89 -27.83
N ALA A 21 15.45 49.38 -28.73
CA ALA A 21 15.08 47.98 -28.83
C ALA A 21 16.24 47.14 -29.37
N SER A 22 17.09 46.61 -28.48
CA SER A 22 18.01 45.53 -28.83
C SER A 22 17.30 44.18 -28.75
N SER A 23 16.87 43.72 -29.92
CA SER A 23 16.43 42.35 -30.21
C SER A 23 17.50 41.32 -29.77
N SER A 24 17.44 40.85 -28.53
CA SER A 24 18.07 39.61 -28.10
C SER A 24 16.96 38.61 -27.84
N GLY A 25 16.75 37.68 -28.77
CA GLY A 25 15.76 36.62 -28.64
C GLY A 25 15.93 35.91 -27.31
N GLU A 26 14.97 36.13 -26.42
CA GLU A 26 14.83 35.42 -25.16
C GLU A 26 14.44 33.99 -25.51
N GLU A 27 15.43 33.15 -25.82
CA GLU A 27 15.20 31.71 -25.90
C GLU A 27 14.76 31.26 -24.50
N SER A 28 13.46 31.03 -24.35
CA SER A 28 12.87 30.46 -23.15
C SER A 28 13.55 29.11 -22.88
N VAL A 29 14.52 29.08 -21.97
CA VAL A 29 15.27 27.87 -21.65
C VAL A 29 14.31 26.90 -20.98
N GLU A 30 13.84 25.92 -21.74
CA GLU A 30 12.90 24.91 -21.27
C GLU A 30 13.61 23.99 -20.27
N LEU A 31 13.33 24.18 -18.98
CA LEU A 31 13.96 23.43 -17.91
C LEU A 31 13.63 21.94 -18.03
N MET A 32 14.64 21.06 -18.01
CA MET A 32 14.44 19.61 -18.08
C MET A 32 13.51 19.04 -16.98
N VAL A 33 13.25 19.81 -15.92
CA VAL A 33 12.28 19.48 -14.87
C VAL A 33 10.84 19.53 -15.40
N THR A 34 10.51 20.48 -16.27
CA THR A 34 9.16 20.67 -16.79
C THR A 34 8.88 19.76 -18.00
N THR A 35 9.89 19.47 -18.81
CA THR A 35 9.76 18.67 -20.04
C THR A 35 9.88 17.15 -19.83
N ARG A 36 10.30 16.70 -18.64
CA ARG A 36 10.43 15.27 -18.33
C ARG A 36 9.08 14.60 -18.08
N GLU A 37 8.91 13.41 -18.66
CA GLU A 37 7.77 12.53 -18.36
C GLU A 37 7.62 12.24 -16.85
N LYS A 38 6.43 12.52 -16.31
CA LYS A 38 6.10 12.24 -14.90
C LYS A 38 5.99 10.73 -14.67
N ARG A 39 6.57 10.26 -13.56
CA ARG A 39 6.44 8.85 -13.14
C ARG A 39 5.13 8.65 -12.39
N ALA A 40 4.36 7.62 -12.78
CA ALA A 40 3.06 7.31 -12.18
C ALA A 40 3.10 6.97 -10.67
N ASN A 41 4.27 6.60 -10.14
CA ASN A 41 4.45 6.22 -8.73
C ASN A 41 5.35 7.18 -7.93
N ALA A 42 5.74 8.32 -8.52
CA ALA A 42 6.51 9.33 -7.80
C ALA A 42 5.59 10.05 -6.80
N GLY A 43 6.03 10.14 -5.55
CA GLY A 43 5.27 10.85 -4.51
C GLY A 43 4.17 10.02 -3.84
N ASN A 44 4.06 8.71 -4.10
CA ASN A 44 2.99 7.87 -3.55
C ASN A 44 2.86 7.88 -2.01
N LYS A 45 3.91 8.27 -1.30
CA LYS A 45 3.92 8.41 0.17
C LYS A 45 4.35 9.80 0.64
N MET A 46 4.57 10.75 -0.27
CA MET A 46 5.02 12.09 0.12
C MET A 46 3.92 12.85 0.85
N ALA A 47 2.67 12.70 0.44
CA ALA A 47 1.53 13.27 1.16
C ALA A 47 1.46 12.73 2.60
N GLN A 48 1.54 11.41 2.76
CA GLN A 48 1.56 10.77 4.08
C GLN A 48 2.76 11.20 4.93
N LEU A 49 3.95 11.38 4.35
CA LEU A 49 5.13 11.82 5.08
C LEU A 49 5.05 13.28 5.52
N LEU A 50 4.49 14.16 4.67
CA LEU A 50 4.26 15.56 5.03
C LEU A 50 3.17 15.68 6.09
N GLU A 51 2.08 14.94 5.95
CA GLU A 51 1.00 14.85 6.94
C GLU A 51 1.53 14.32 8.28
N SER A 52 2.37 13.28 8.28
CA SER A 52 3.02 12.79 9.50
C SER A 52 3.98 13.78 10.16
N ALA A 53 4.59 14.66 9.36
CA ALA A 53 5.52 15.67 9.89
C ALA A 53 4.80 16.93 10.40
N GLU A 54 3.61 17.24 9.87
CA GLU A 54 2.87 18.47 10.18
C GLU A 54 1.74 18.26 11.21
N LEU A 55 1.10 17.09 11.26
CA LEU A 55 -0.19 16.92 11.96
C LEU A 55 -0.20 15.85 13.07
N GLU A 56 0.72 14.89 13.08
CA GLU A 56 0.56 13.66 13.88
C GLU A 56 0.91 13.78 15.38
N ASP A 57 1.66 14.78 15.84
CA ASP A 57 2.20 14.74 17.22
C ASP A 57 1.57 15.71 18.24
N GLU A 58 0.84 16.75 17.83
CA GLU A 58 0.20 17.67 18.78
C GLU A 58 -1.31 17.54 18.82
N PHE A 59 -1.95 17.42 17.65
CA PHE A 59 -3.40 17.26 17.57
C PHE A 59 -3.82 15.90 18.13
N TYR A 60 -3.37 14.79 17.54
CA TYR A 60 -3.73 13.43 17.97
C TYR A 60 -3.19 13.03 19.35
N ARG A 61 -2.16 13.73 19.83
CA ARG A 61 -1.65 13.56 21.20
C ARG A 61 -2.52 14.25 22.24
N ASN A 62 -3.26 15.31 21.89
CA ASN A 62 -4.01 16.11 22.85
C ASN A 62 -5.54 16.00 22.69
N THR A 63 -6.04 15.72 21.48
CA THR A 63 -7.47 15.49 21.25
C THR A 63 -7.91 14.14 21.80
N TYR A 64 -9.09 14.09 22.42
CA TYR A 64 -9.67 12.89 23.04
C TYR A 64 -8.72 12.18 24.04
N GLY A 65 -7.93 12.96 24.78
CA GLY A 65 -7.07 12.44 25.85
C GLY A 65 -5.82 11.70 25.36
N GLY A 66 -5.44 11.81 24.08
CA GLY A 66 -4.17 11.30 23.57
C GLY A 66 -4.06 9.79 23.43
N ARG A 67 -5.17 9.06 23.61
CA ARG A 67 -5.27 7.58 23.52
C ARG A 67 -5.14 7.00 22.10
N PHE A 68 -4.68 7.80 21.13
CA PHE A 68 -4.42 7.31 19.78
C PHE A 68 -3.06 6.60 19.69
N LEU A 69 -2.13 6.86 20.63
CA LEU A 69 -0.97 6.01 20.85
C LEU A 69 -1.40 4.79 21.67
N GLU A 70 -0.89 3.62 21.31
CA GLU A 70 -1.16 2.37 22.03
C GLU A 70 -0.67 2.49 23.48
N ASP A 71 -1.59 2.69 24.42
CA ASP A 71 -1.31 2.58 25.85
C ASP A 71 -1.18 1.09 26.21
N ASP A 72 -0.12 0.73 26.94
CA ASP A 72 0.16 -0.65 27.37
C ASP A 72 -0.92 -1.26 28.30
N VAL A 73 -1.96 -0.50 28.62
CA VAL A 73 -3.05 -0.83 29.58
C VAL A 73 -4.44 -0.65 28.94
N ASP A 74 -4.56 -0.77 27.62
CA ASP A 74 -5.85 -0.69 26.94
C ASP A 74 -6.47 -2.10 26.78
N ASP A 75 -7.30 -2.48 27.77
CA ASP A 75 -8.11 -3.69 27.70
C ASP A 75 -9.20 -3.55 26.63
N ALA A 76 -9.64 -4.68 26.06
CA ALA A 76 -10.67 -4.66 25.02
C ALA A 76 -12.00 -4.13 25.59
N PHE A 77 -12.62 -3.17 24.89
CA PHE A 77 -13.90 -2.58 25.28
C PHE A 77 -14.97 -3.65 25.57
N GLU A 78 -15.53 -3.59 26.77
CA GLU A 78 -16.73 -4.32 27.17
C GLU A 78 -17.89 -3.33 27.24
N SER A 79 -18.93 -3.54 26.43
CA SER A 79 -20.12 -2.70 26.48
C SER A 79 -20.84 -2.88 27.82
N PRO A 80 -21.29 -1.79 28.47
CA PRO A 80 -22.22 -1.90 29.58
C PRO A 80 -23.45 -2.74 29.16
N VAL A 81 -23.89 -3.64 30.04
CA VAL A 81 -24.90 -4.68 29.75
C VAL A 81 -26.26 -4.13 29.26
N GLU A 82 -26.54 -2.85 29.52
CA GLU A 82 -27.83 -2.21 29.26
C GLU A 82 -27.81 -1.21 28.09
N SER A 83 -26.68 -1.09 27.35
CA SER A 83 -26.54 -0.09 26.28
C SER A 83 -27.41 -0.33 25.04
N ASP A 84 -28.03 -1.50 24.96
CA ASP A 84 -28.71 -1.98 23.75
C ASP A 84 -30.22 -1.68 23.76
N HIS A 85 -30.73 -1.11 24.85
CA HIS A 85 -32.14 -0.71 24.97
C HIS A 85 -32.31 0.74 24.52
N ASP A 86 -32.80 0.92 23.29
CA ASP A 86 -33.14 2.22 22.73
C ASP A 86 -34.54 2.63 23.24
N GLU A 87 -34.56 3.44 24.29
CA GLU A 87 -35.79 4.01 24.84
C GLU A 87 -36.22 5.19 23.96
N VAL A 88 -37.29 4.99 23.20
CA VAL A 88 -37.84 6.00 22.31
C VAL A 88 -38.93 6.78 23.04
N ASP A 89 -38.87 8.11 23.00
CA ASP A 89 -39.90 8.97 23.59
C ASP A 89 -41.26 8.74 22.92
N SER A 90 -42.34 8.85 23.69
CA SER A 90 -43.70 8.56 23.24
C SER A 90 -44.23 9.49 22.14
N ASP A 91 -43.51 10.56 21.84
CA ASP A 91 -43.79 11.52 20.76
C ASP A 91 -43.00 11.23 19.48
N PHE A 92 -42.15 10.19 19.43
CA PHE A 92 -41.41 9.83 18.23
C PHE A 92 -42.30 9.44 17.05
N ASP A 93 -43.42 8.77 17.33
CA ASP A 93 -44.44 8.41 16.33
C ASP A 93 -45.62 9.41 16.31
N HIS A 94 -45.55 10.52 17.07
CA HIS A 94 -46.56 11.55 16.91
C HIS A 94 -46.42 12.14 15.50
N PRO A 95 -47.50 12.21 14.72
CA PRO A 95 -47.45 12.96 13.48
C PRO A 95 -47.15 14.41 13.85
N GLU A 96 -46.05 14.96 13.33
CA GLU A 96 -45.85 16.41 13.34
C GLU A 96 -47.12 17.03 12.73
N GLU A 97 -47.83 17.81 13.54
CA GLU A 97 -49.06 18.48 13.15
C GLU A 97 -48.77 19.36 11.93
N GLU A 98 -49.44 19.04 10.83
CA GLU A 98 -49.27 19.67 9.53
C GLU A 98 -49.62 21.16 9.62
N ASP A 99 -48.62 22.05 9.64
CA ASP A 99 -48.75 23.45 9.24
C ASP A 99 -47.38 24.14 9.01
N GLU A 100 -46.77 23.91 7.83
CA GLU A 100 -46.16 24.99 7.03
C GLU A 100 -46.29 24.63 5.52
N PRO A 101 -46.77 25.54 4.65
CA PRO A 101 -46.75 25.30 3.21
C PRO A 101 -45.30 25.29 2.70
N ILE A 102 -44.82 24.12 2.26
CA ILE A 102 -43.60 24.01 1.45
C ILE A 102 -43.81 24.80 0.15
N SER A 103 -43.33 26.03 0.12
CA SER A 103 -42.95 26.70 -1.10
C SER A 103 -41.55 26.23 -1.45
N ASP A 104 -41.42 25.27 -2.35
CA ASP A 104 -40.70 25.47 -3.62
C ASP A 104 -40.68 24.16 -4.42
N ALA A 105 -41.19 24.24 -5.63
CA ALA A 105 -41.20 23.15 -6.59
C ALA A 105 -39.96 23.28 -7.49
N GLU A 106 -38.78 22.92 -7.00
CA GLU A 106 -37.58 22.84 -7.84
C GLU A 106 -37.00 21.43 -7.87
N GLU A 107 -37.42 20.72 -8.91
CA GLU A 107 -36.70 19.75 -9.73
C GLU A 107 -35.54 18.94 -9.12
N GLU A 108 -35.82 17.64 -8.97
CA GLU A 108 -34.89 16.58 -8.61
C GLU A 108 -33.66 16.50 -9.53
N SER A 109 -32.51 16.97 -9.03
CA SER A 109 -31.21 16.66 -9.63
C SER A 109 -30.66 15.35 -9.06
N LYS A 110 -30.71 14.29 -9.88
CA LYS A 110 -30.11 12.97 -9.63
C LYS A 110 -28.61 13.11 -9.29
N ARG A 111 -28.27 13.19 -8.00
CA ARG A 111 -26.88 13.08 -7.53
C ARG A 111 -26.37 11.67 -7.80
N ARG A 112 -25.40 11.58 -8.71
CA ARG A 112 -24.72 10.35 -9.11
C ARG A 112 -24.07 9.70 -7.89
N LYS A 113 -24.61 8.57 -7.43
CA LYS A 113 -23.96 7.69 -6.43
C LYS A 113 -22.59 7.24 -6.96
N ARG A 114 -21.53 7.83 -6.44
CA ARG A 114 -20.17 7.27 -6.54
C ARG A 114 -20.16 6.01 -5.67
N LYS A 115 -20.10 4.83 -6.30
CA LYS A 115 -19.76 3.58 -5.61
C LYS A 115 -18.32 3.69 -5.11
N THR A 116 -18.14 4.26 -3.92
CA THR A 116 -16.95 4.01 -3.12
C THR A 116 -17.12 2.60 -2.58
N GLY A 117 -16.42 1.65 -3.20
CA GLY A 117 -16.32 0.30 -2.67
C GLY A 117 -15.67 0.39 -1.30
N TYR A 118 -16.49 0.31 -0.25
CA TYR A 118 -16.02 -0.02 1.08
C TYR A 118 -15.26 -1.34 0.91
N LYS A 119 -13.94 -1.27 0.98
CA LYS A 119 -13.14 -2.46 1.19
C LYS A 119 -13.62 -2.98 2.53
N VAL A 120 -14.38 -4.07 2.47
CA VAL A 120 -14.59 -4.98 3.59
C VAL A 120 -13.29 -5.00 4.36
N GLU A 121 -13.34 -4.57 5.61
CA GLU A 121 -12.20 -4.61 6.50
C GLU A 121 -11.52 -5.98 6.37
N PRO A 122 -10.18 -6.05 6.43
CA PRO A 122 -9.55 -7.35 6.56
C PRO A 122 -10.10 -7.94 7.85
N LYS A 123 -11.10 -8.84 7.74
CA LYS A 123 -11.62 -9.60 8.86
C LYS A 123 -10.40 -10.10 9.59
N LEU A 124 -10.17 -9.56 10.80
CA LEU A 124 -9.11 -9.96 11.70
C LEU A 124 -9.27 -11.47 11.87
N GLY A 125 -8.50 -12.20 11.07
CA GLY A 125 -8.46 -13.64 11.08
C GLY A 125 -7.83 -14.03 12.40
N GLY A 126 -8.67 -14.34 13.40
CA GLY A 126 -8.11 -14.66 14.71
C GLY A 126 -9.06 -15.03 15.83
N SER A 127 -10.38 -15.16 15.61
CA SER A 127 -11.31 -15.55 16.70
C SER A 127 -10.94 -16.90 17.32
N ALA A 128 -10.43 -17.86 16.53
CA ALA A 128 -10.03 -19.18 17.03
C ALA A 128 -8.70 -19.17 17.80
N SER A 129 -7.72 -18.36 17.39
CA SER A 129 -6.39 -18.31 18.02
C SER A 129 -6.42 -17.55 19.35
N LYS A 130 -7.17 -16.44 19.41
CA LYS A 130 -7.38 -15.67 20.65
C LYS A 130 -8.21 -16.45 21.66
N ARG A 131 -9.27 -17.16 21.22
CA ARG A 131 -10.04 -18.10 22.07
C ARG A 131 -9.18 -19.25 22.60
N ALA A 132 -8.35 -19.87 21.74
CA ALA A 132 -7.47 -20.96 22.16
C ALA A 132 -6.38 -20.49 23.15
N LEU A 133 -5.92 -19.23 23.05
CA LEU A 133 -4.98 -18.65 24.00
C LEU A 133 -5.66 -18.38 25.36
N LEU A 134 -6.87 -17.82 25.34
CA LEU A 134 -7.69 -17.57 26.54
C LEU A 134 -8.07 -18.88 27.25
N GLU A 135 -8.38 -19.95 26.53
CA GLU A 135 -8.66 -21.27 27.09
C GLU A 135 -7.42 -21.91 27.73
N LYS A 136 -6.24 -21.73 27.12
CA LYS A 136 -4.96 -22.20 27.69
C LYS A 136 -4.61 -21.41 28.95
N ASN A 137 -4.81 -20.09 28.95
CA ASN A 137 -4.61 -19.24 30.11
C ASN A 137 -5.60 -19.57 31.23
N LYS A 138 -6.88 -19.78 30.92
CA LYS A 138 -7.91 -20.18 31.90
C LYS A 138 -7.58 -21.54 32.53
N LYS A 139 -7.08 -22.52 31.76
CA LYS A 139 -6.61 -23.81 32.29
C LYS A 139 -5.41 -23.65 33.24
N TRP A 140 -4.46 -22.79 32.90
CA TRP A 140 -3.30 -22.49 33.76
C TRP A 140 -3.72 -21.81 35.07
N VAL A 141 -4.62 -20.83 35.00
CA VAL A 141 -5.14 -20.12 36.17
C VAL A 141 -5.94 -21.07 37.07
N MET A 142 -6.82 -21.91 36.50
CA MET A 142 -7.60 -22.89 37.27
C MET A 142 -6.71 -23.99 37.91
N ALA A 143 -5.64 -24.42 37.23
CA ALA A 143 -4.67 -25.37 37.80
C ALA A 143 -3.85 -24.76 38.95
N ARG A 144 -3.59 -23.44 38.92
CA ARG A 144 -2.85 -22.71 39.96
C ARG A 144 -3.72 -22.34 41.16
N MET A 145 -5.01 -22.06 40.93
CA MET A 145 -6.00 -21.78 41.98
C MET A 145 -6.57 -23.04 42.63
N GLY A 146 -6.46 -24.20 41.96
CA GLY A 146 -6.71 -25.51 42.52
C GLY A 146 -5.61 -25.93 43.51
N CYS A 147 -5.50 -25.20 44.62
CA CYS A 147 -4.67 -25.56 45.76
C CYS A 147 -5.24 -26.85 46.39
N LEU A 148 -4.75 -28.01 45.94
CA LEU A 148 -4.66 -29.18 46.80
C LEU A 148 -3.78 -28.74 47.96
N THR A 149 -4.33 -28.67 49.18
CA THR A 149 -3.58 -28.38 50.39
C THR A 149 -2.39 -29.32 50.46
N ALA A 150 -1.20 -28.81 50.15
CA ALA A 150 0.02 -29.60 50.16
C ALA A 150 0.24 -30.08 51.60
N VAL A 151 0.16 -31.39 51.81
CA VAL A 151 0.58 -32.03 53.06
C VAL A 151 2.03 -31.62 53.33
N ALA A 152 2.37 -31.35 54.59
CA ALA A 152 3.71 -30.93 55.00
C ALA A 152 4.78 -31.84 54.38
N ASN A 153 5.73 -31.22 53.69
CA ASN A 153 6.63 -31.87 52.73
C ASN A 153 7.75 -32.62 53.45
N THR A 154 7.49 -33.82 53.98
CA THR A 154 8.54 -34.73 54.44
C THR A 154 9.02 -35.56 53.25
N VAL A 155 9.93 -34.97 52.46
CA VAL A 155 10.51 -35.60 51.27
C VAL A 155 11.55 -36.63 51.73
N SER A 156 11.32 -37.91 51.41
CA SER A 156 12.33 -38.97 51.58
C SER A 156 13.61 -38.63 50.80
N PRO A 157 14.82 -38.93 51.29
CA PRO A 157 16.07 -38.63 50.57
C PRO A 157 16.10 -39.20 49.14
N GLU A 158 15.41 -40.31 48.90
CA GLU A 158 15.27 -40.92 47.57
C GLU A 158 14.42 -40.08 46.62
N THR A 159 13.36 -39.44 47.10
CA THR A 159 12.50 -38.57 46.27
C THR A 159 13.17 -37.23 46.00
N GLN A 160 13.99 -36.71 46.91
CA GLN A 160 14.82 -35.52 46.65
C GLN A 160 15.85 -35.75 45.53
N ALA A 161 16.47 -36.93 45.49
CA ALA A 161 17.42 -37.29 44.44
C ALA A 161 16.75 -37.35 43.05
N GLN A 162 15.53 -37.89 42.97
CA GLN A 162 14.75 -37.93 41.73
C GLN A 162 14.41 -36.52 41.22
N TYR A 163 14.01 -35.61 42.11
CA TYR A 163 13.76 -34.21 41.72
C TYR A 163 15.02 -33.50 41.23
N LEU A 164 16.19 -33.78 41.82
CA LEU A 164 17.47 -33.24 41.35
C LEU A 164 17.87 -33.79 39.98
N GLU A 165 17.52 -35.05 39.68
CA GLU A 165 17.77 -35.64 38.37
C GLU A 165 16.84 -35.08 37.29
N GLU A 166 15.56 -34.88 37.61
CA GLU A 166 14.60 -34.20 36.74
C GLU A 166 15.00 -32.74 36.50
N ALA A 167 15.49 -32.05 37.53
CA ALA A 167 16.03 -30.68 37.42
C ALA A 167 17.24 -30.63 36.47
N LYS A 168 18.15 -31.61 36.52
CA LYS A 168 19.28 -31.70 35.57
C LYS A 168 18.82 -31.95 34.14
N GLU A 169 17.77 -32.75 33.95
CA GLU A 169 17.24 -33.02 32.61
C GLU A 169 16.55 -31.78 32.01
N THR A 170 15.78 -31.05 32.83
CA THR A 170 15.15 -29.78 32.41
C THR A 170 16.20 -28.70 32.14
N GLU A 171 17.26 -28.62 32.94
CA GLU A 171 18.40 -27.74 32.67
C GLU A 171 19.04 -28.06 31.30
N ARG A 172 19.28 -29.34 31.00
CA ARG A 172 19.81 -29.75 29.68
C ARG A 172 18.88 -29.34 28.54
N LYS A 173 17.57 -29.52 28.69
CA LYS A 173 16.56 -29.12 27.67
C LYS A 173 16.51 -27.60 27.49
N ASN A 174 16.61 -26.84 28.59
CA ASN A 174 16.63 -25.38 28.56
C ASN A 174 17.90 -24.85 27.90
N VAL A 175 19.08 -25.39 28.24
CA VAL A 175 20.36 -25.04 27.62
C VAL A 175 20.35 -25.38 26.13
N ALA A 176 19.81 -26.53 25.73
CA ALA A 176 19.68 -26.89 24.31
C ALA A 176 18.74 -25.94 23.54
N SER A 177 17.64 -25.54 24.17
CA SER A 177 16.68 -24.59 23.61
C SER A 177 17.30 -23.19 23.45
N LEU A 178 18.06 -22.74 24.45
CA LEU A 178 18.78 -21.47 24.42
C LEU A 178 19.81 -21.45 23.28
N LYS A 179 20.64 -22.50 23.15
CA LYS A 179 21.61 -22.63 22.06
C LYS A 179 20.95 -22.58 20.68
N LYS A 180 19.77 -23.18 20.53
CA LYS A 180 19.01 -23.13 19.27
C LYS A 180 18.49 -21.72 18.97
N TYR A 181 18.07 -20.99 19.99
CA TYR A 181 17.65 -19.59 19.86
C TYR A 181 18.81 -18.68 19.46
N GLU A 182 19.98 -18.85 20.08
CA GLU A 182 21.20 -18.11 19.70
C GLU A 182 21.60 -18.34 18.24
N GLN A 183 21.52 -19.59 17.76
CA GLN A 183 21.78 -19.92 16.36
C GLN A 183 20.83 -19.19 15.41
N PHE A 184 19.55 -19.10 15.76
CA PHE A 184 18.55 -18.42 14.95
C PHE A 184 18.76 -16.90 14.89
N GLU A 185 19.13 -16.27 16.01
CA GLU A 185 19.48 -14.85 16.06
C GLU A 185 20.76 -14.55 15.25
N LEU A 186 21.77 -15.41 15.32
CA LEU A 186 22.96 -15.31 14.47
C LEU A 186 22.64 -15.47 12.99
N GLU A 187 21.71 -16.36 12.62
CA GLU A 187 21.25 -16.51 11.24
C GLU A 187 20.52 -15.25 10.74
N LYS A 188 19.62 -14.67 11.54
CA LYS A 188 18.97 -13.39 11.23
C LYS A 188 19.99 -12.26 11.05
N LYS A 189 20.99 -12.18 11.93
CA LYS A 189 22.06 -11.18 11.84
C LYS A 189 22.86 -11.33 10.54
N LYS A 190 23.28 -12.56 10.21
CA LYS A 190 23.96 -12.87 8.94
C LYS A 190 23.10 -12.53 7.72
N LYS A 191 21.79 -12.79 7.77
CA LYS A 191 20.86 -12.39 6.68
C LYS A 191 20.81 -10.86 6.53
N ARG A 192 20.68 -10.11 7.63
CA ARG A 192 20.71 -8.64 7.63
C ARG A 192 22.03 -8.11 7.04
N GLU A 193 23.16 -8.63 7.50
CA GLU A 193 24.50 -8.29 7.00
C GLU A 193 24.64 -8.54 5.50
N LYS A 194 24.21 -9.71 5.00
CA LYS A 194 24.19 -10.02 3.56
C LYS A 194 23.36 -9.02 2.77
N THR A 195 22.15 -8.69 3.24
CA THR A 195 21.30 -7.70 2.57
C THR A 195 21.95 -6.30 2.58
N ASN A 196 22.65 -5.93 3.65
CA ASN A 196 23.37 -4.67 3.73
C ASN A 196 24.58 -4.62 2.78
N VAL A 197 25.30 -5.73 2.60
CA VAL A 197 26.39 -5.83 1.61
C VAL A 197 25.87 -5.70 0.17
N ILE A 198 24.71 -6.28 -0.13
CA ILE A 198 24.08 -6.18 -1.46
C ILE A 198 23.61 -4.74 -1.75
N ARG A 199 23.15 -4.01 -0.72
CA ARG A 199 22.70 -2.61 -0.85
C ARG A 199 23.83 -1.59 -0.91
N LYS A 200 25.07 -1.96 -0.54
CA LYS A 200 26.23 -1.12 -0.79
C LYS A 200 26.52 -1.12 -2.29
N LEU A 201 26.34 0.02 -2.94
CA LEU A 201 26.72 0.20 -4.34
C LEU A 201 28.20 -0.13 -4.50
N LYS A 202 28.53 -1.14 -5.31
CA LYS A 202 29.92 -1.39 -5.69
C LYS A 202 30.36 -0.26 -6.62
N PRO A 203 31.55 0.33 -6.38
CA PRO A 203 32.08 1.39 -7.23
C PRO A 203 32.28 0.88 -8.65
N PRO A 204 32.20 1.80 -9.62
CA PRO A 204 33.27 2.78 -9.74
C PRO A 204 32.84 4.16 -9.19
N TYR A 205 33.61 4.69 -8.24
CA TYR A 205 33.30 5.96 -7.57
C TYR A 205 33.51 7.12 -8.53
N ILE A 206 32.63 8.11 -8.46
CA ILE A 206 32.83 9.40 -9.13
C ILE A 206 33.98 10.10 -8.40
N SER A 207 35.11 10.32 -9.07
CA SER A 207 36.22 11.09 -8.50
C SER A 207 36.27 12.48 -9.14
N THR A 208 36.46 13.50 -8.31
CA THR A 208 36.70 14.87 -8.78
C THR A 208 38.21 15.14 -8.73
N MET A 209 38.79 15.55 -9.85
CA MET A 209 40.18 16.00 -9.93
C MET A 209 40.22 17.49 -10.26
N ASP A 210 40.90 18.29 -9.43
CA ASP A 210 41.12 19.70 -9.70
C ASP A 210 42.34 19.86 -10.62
N GLY A 211 42.12 20.40 -11.83
CA GLY A 211 43.18 20.65 -12.82
C GLY A 211 43.42 22.15 -13.04
N PRO A 212 44.54 22.52 -13.69
CA PRO A 212 44.90 23.93 -13.92
C PRO A 212 43.90 24.70 -14.78
N ASN A 213 43.09 24.00 -15.58
CA ASN A 213 42.05 24.58 -16.45
C ASN A 213 40.62 24.33 -15.92
N GLY A 214 40.48 23.93 -14.65
CA GLY A 214 39.19 23.67 -14.00
C GLY A 214 39.06 22.27 -13.38
N LYS A 215 37.91 22.03 -12.73
CA LYS A 215 37.60 20.79 -12.00
C LYS A 215 36.97 19.76 -12.94
N TRP A 216 37.58 18.58 -13.02
CA TRP A 216 37.13 17.46 -13.85
C TRP A 216 36.48 16.39 -12.98
N ILE A 217 35.42 15.77 -13.50
CA ILE A 217 34.73 14.66 -12.84
C ILE A 217 34.95 13.40 -13.69
N ILE A 218 35.64 12.41 -13.13
CA ILE A 218 35.79 11.11 -13.77
C ILE A 218 34.57 10.27 -13.41
N VAL A 219 33.63 10.22 -14.36
CA VAL A 219 32.46 9.35 -14.26
C VAL A 219 32.79 8.04 -14.98
N PRO A 220 32.89 6.93 -14.25
CA PRO A 220 33.13 5.63 -14.86
C PRO A 220 31.96 5.16 -15.72
N GLU A 221 32.24 4.32 -16.72
CA GLU A 221 31.30 3.96 -17.77
C GLU A 221 30.03 3.29 -17.23
N ILE A 222 28.96 4.07 -17.12
CA ILE A 222 27.66 3.60 -16.66
C ILE A 222 27.08 2.71 -17.77
N LYS A 223 26.90 1.42 -17.48
CA LYS A 223 26.17 0.51 -18.38
C LYS A 223 24.78 1.11 -18.64
N LYS A 224 24.52 1.51 -19.88
CA LYS A 224 23.21 2.04 -20.29
C LYS A 224 22.16 0.96 -20.04
N PHE A 225 21.30 1.17 -19.04
CA PHE A 225 20.21 0.25 -18.74
C PHE A 225 19.13 0.40 -19.81
N THR A 226 19.09 -0.51 -20.78
CA THR A 226 17.98 -0.60 -21.73
C THR A 226 16.79 -1.22 -20.99
N LYS A 227 15.79 -0.41 -20.65
CA LYS A 227 14.53 -0.90 -20.09
C LYS A 227 13.93 -1.91 -21.09
N PRO A 228 13.69 -3.16 -20.69
CA PRO A 228 13.08 -4.12 -21.59
C PRO A 228 11.70 -3.61 -22.01
N GLU A 229 11.42 -3.67 -23.31
CA GLU A 229 10.13 -3.27 -23.85
C GLU A 229 9.03 -4.16 -23.23
N ARG A 230 7.93 -3.53 -22.80
CA ARG A 230 6.82 -4.28 -22.20
C ARG A 230 6.12 -5.05 -23.30
N VAL A 231 6.24 -6.38 -23.28
CA VAL A 231 5.52 -7.24 -24.23
C VAL A 231 4.02 -7.05 -24.05
N VAL A 232 3.37 -6.46 -25.05
CA VAL A 232 1.90 -6.26 -25.06
C VAL A 232 1.24 -7.62 -25.22
N LYS A 233 0.44 -8.03 -24.23
CA LYS A 233 -0.33 -9.28 -24.31
C LYS A 233 -1.50 -9.06 -25.27
N LEU A 234 -1.55 -9.80 -26.36
CA LEU A 234 -2.71 -9.80 -27.26
C LEU A 234 -3.94 -10.28 -26.49
N LEU A 235 -5.11 -9.70 -26.78
CA LEU A 235 -6.38 -10.13 -26.19
C LEU A 235 -7.11 -11.07 -27.15
N CYS A 236 -7.82 -12.06 -26.61
CA CYS A 236 -8.64 -12.98 -27.38
C CYS A 236 -9.82 -12.25 -28.01
N CYS A 237 -10.03 -12.43 -29.31
CA CYS A 237 -11.12 -11.76 -30.04
C CYS A 237 -12.52 -12.14 -29.56
N VAL A 238 -12.69 -13.32 -28.96
CA VAL A 238 -13.99 -13.81 -28.46
C VAL A 238 -14.19 -13.45 -26.98
N THR A 239 -13.19 -13.71 -26.14
CA THR A 239 -13.35 -13.67 -24.67
C THR A 239 -12.76 -12.43 -24.02
N SER A 240 -12.04 -11.59 -24.78
CA SER A 240 -11.27 -10.43 -24.29
C SER A 240 -10.23 -10.74 -23.19
N ARG A 241 -9.96 -12.03 -22.93
CA ARG A 241 -8.90 -12.48 -22.00
C ARG A 241 -7.54 -12.46 -22.70
N PRO A 242 -6.42 -12.35 -21.97
CA PRO A 242 -5.08 -12.47 -22.56
C PRO A 242 -4.95 -13.76 -23.37
N ALA A 243 -4.67 -13.61 -24.66
CA ALA A 243 -4.56 -14.72 -25.59
C ALA A 243 -3.25 -15.47 -25.35
N LYS A 244 -3.35 -16.79 -25.27
CA LYS A 244 -2.21 -17.68 -25.10
C LYS A 244 -1.71 -18.19 -26.46
N TYR A 245 -2.58 -18.23 -27.46
CA TYR A 245 -2.31 -18.81 -28.78
C TYR A 245 -2.88 -17.94 -29.91
N ARG A 246 -2.42 -18.17 -31.14
CA ARG A 246 -3.00 -17.63 -32.38
C ARG A 246 -3.45 -18.78 -33.27
N ASP A 247 -4.59 -18.60 -33.94
CA ASP A 247 -5.08 -19.56 -34.91
C ASP A 247 -4.22 -19.53 -36.19
N PRO A 248 -3.66 -20.66 -36.69
CA PRO A 248 -2.83 -20.67 -37.89
C PRO A 248 -3.57 -20.31 -39.18
N LEU A 249 -4.90 -20.44 -39.23
CA LEU A 249 -5.66 -20.15 -40.45
C LEU A 249 -6.15 -18.70 -40.50
N THR A 250 -6.68 -18.20 -39.39
CA THR A 250 -7.23 -16.83 -39.31
C THR A 250 -6.25 -15.80 -38.76
N GLY A 251 -5.16 -16.23 -38.12
CA GLY A 251 -4.22 -15.35 -37.41
C GLY A 251 -4.78 -14.72 -36.13
N LEU A 252 -6.03 -15.01 -35.77
CA LEU A 252 -6.70 -14.37 -34.64
C LEU A 252 -6.20 -14.93 -33.30
N PRO A 253 -5.91 -14.05 -32.32
CA PRO A 253 -5.52 -14.47 -30.97
C PRO A 253 -6.69 -15.09 -30.20
N PHE A 254 -6.44 -16.21 -29.50
CA PHE A 254 -7.41 -16.87 -28.64
C PHE A 254 -6.84 -17.36 -27.30
N ALA A 255 -7.71 -17.50 -26.31
CA ALA A 255 -7.35 -17.89 -24.94
C ALA A 255 -7.83 -19.31 -24.60
N THR A 256 -9.06 -19.67 -24.95
CA THR A 256 -9.69 -20.97 -24.64
C THR A 256 -9.90 -21.81 -25.92
N PRO A 257 -9.96 -23.14 -25.81
CA PRO A 257 -10.27 -24.00 -26.95
C PRO A 257 -11.69 -23.76 -27.51
N GLU A 258 -12.64 -23.32 -26.67
CA GLU A 258 -13.98 -22.92 -27.10
C GLU A 258 -13.94 -21.69 -28.01
N ALA A 259 -13.13 -20.69 -27.65
CA ALA A 259 -12.92 -19.52 -28.49
C ALA A 259 -12.31 -19.91 -29.85
N PHE A 260 -11.42 -20.91 -29.88
CA PHE A 260 -10.88 -21.44 -31.14
C PHE A 260 -11.96 -22.06 -32.03
N LYS A 261 -12.87 -22.87 -31.45
CA LYS A 261 -13.99 -23.46 -32.20
C LYS A 261 -14.90 -22.37 -32.78
N LEU A 262 -15.26 -21.37 -31.98
CA LEU A 262 -16.08 -20.26 -32.43
C LEU A 262 -15.42 -19.44 -33.54
N ILE A 263 -14.11 -19.18 -33.44
CA ILE A 263 -13.35 -18.49 -34.49
C ILE A 263 -13.42 -19.27 -35.82
N ARG A 264 -13.25 -20.59 -35.77
CA ARG A 264 -13.30 -21.44 -36.98
C ARG A 264 -14.71 -21.57 -37.56
N GLU A 265 -15.72 -21.66 -36.71
CA GLU A 265 -17.13 -21.68 -37.14
C GLU A 265 -17.51 -20.36 -37.83
N LYS A 266 -17.19 -19.22 -37.22
CA LYS A 266 -17.42 -17.89 -37.82
C LYS A 266 -16.63 -17.67 -39.09
N TYR A 267 -15.41 -18.19 -39.16
CA TYR A 267 -14.64 -18.17 -40.40
C TYR A 267 -15.31 -19.00 -41.50
N ALA A 268 -15.88 -20.17 -41.18
CA ALA A 268 -16.62 -20.98 -42.14
C ALA A 268 -17.91 -20.29 -42.60
N GLU A 269 -18.68 -19.68 -41.68
CA GLU A 269 -19.84 -18.85 -42.02
C GLU A 269 -19.46 -17.70 -42.97
N TYR A 270 -18.36 -16.99 -42.68
CA TYR A 270 -17.83 -15.91 -43.53
C TYR A 270 -17.45 -16.40 -44.92
N LEU A 271 -16.82 -17.57 -45.03
CA LEU A 271 -16.51 -18.16 -46.33
C LEU A 271 -17.78 -18.55 -47.10
N ARG A 272 -18.85 -18.95 -46.42
CA ARG A 272 -20.14 -19.26 -47.07
C ARG A 272 -20.85 -18.01 -47.57
N SER A 273 -20.71 -16.87 -46.90
CA SER A 273 -21.30 -15.60 -47.35
C SER A 273 -20.49 -14.93 -48.47
N MET A 274 -19.23 -15.32 -48.67
CA MET A 274 -18.32 -14.75 -49.66
C MET A 274 -17.87 -15.80 -50.71
N PRO A 275 -18.72 -16.12 -51.71
CA PRO A 275 -18.42 -17.14 -52.72
C PRO A 275 -17.21 -16.82 -53.60
N ASN A 276 -16.87 -15.53 -53.77
CA ASN A 276 -15.74 -15.08 -54.59
C ASN A 276 -14.41 -14.96 -53.83
N HIS A 277 -14.34 -15.38 -52.55
CA HIS A 277 -13.11 -15.28 -51.77
C HIS A 277 -12.06 -16.29 -52.27
N PRO A 278 -10.78 -15.91 -52.44
CA PRO A 278 -9.75 -16.77 -53.04
C PRO A 278 -9.60 -18.13 -52.35
N ALA A 279 -9.78 -18.20 -51.02
CA ALA A 279 -9.75 -19.47 -50.28
C ALA A 279 -10.93 -20.41 -50.60
N VAL A 280 -12.11 -19.86 -50.90
CA VAL A 280 -13.32 -20.62 -51.28
C VAL A 280 -13.18 -21.11 -52.71
N MET A 281 -12.71 -20.24 -53.61
CA MET A 281 -12.44 -20.58 -55.01
C MET A 281 -11.38 -21.68 -55.13
N ALA A 282 -10.30 -21.63 -54.34
CA ALA A 282 -9.29 -22.69 -54.29
C ALA A 282 -9.86 -24.02 -53.76
N TRP A 283 -10.78 -23.98 -52.80
CA TRP A 283 -11.46 -25.17 -52.29
C TRP A 283 -12.44 -25.77 -53.30
N LEU A 284 -13.23 -24.94 -53.99
CA LEU A 284 -14.14 -25.35 -55.06
C LEU A 284 -13.37 -25.94 -56.25
N SER A 285 -12.27 -25.32 -56.66
CA SER A 285 -11.41 -25.80 -57.76
C SER A 285 -10.73 -27.14 -57.47
N LYS A 286 -10.52 -27.50 -56.20
CA LYS A 286 -9.93 -28.80 -55.82
C LYS A 286 -10.97 -29.93 -55.76
N LYS A 287 -12.26 -29.59 -55.85
CA LYS A 287 -13.39 -30.52 -55.74
C LYS A 287 -14.04 -30.85 -57.09
N SER A 288 -13.80 -30.05 -58.13
CA SER A 288 -14.01 -30.42 -59.54
C SER A 288 -12.88 -31.32 -60.05
#